data_AF-A0ABD6F567-F1
#
_entry.id   AF-A0ABD6F567-F1
#
_cell.length_a   1.000
_cell.length_b   1.000
_cell.length_c   1.000
_cell.angle_alpha   90.00
_cell.angle_beta   90.00
_cell.angle_gamma   90.00
#
_symmetry.space_group_name_H-M   'P 1'
#
loop_
_entity.id
_entity.type
_entity.pdbx_description
1 polymer ?
#
loop_
_entity_poly.entity_id
_entity_poly.type
_entity_poly.pdbx_seq_one_letter_code
_entity_poly.pdbx_strand_id
1 'polypeptide(L)'
;MSKQDPNLPEGTTLTTGGTGSLSTAGTRGAKIEGTPEETPGPGPRIMAASTLEGDEVRNRQGEKLGTLEEIMLDVGSGRIAYAVLATGGFLGIGDKLFAIPWPALTLDTDNECFILDVDRERLQNAPGFDKNHWPAMADERWASELHRYYGTDPYWS
;
A
#
# COMPACT_ATOMS: atom_id res chain seq x y z
N MET A 1 5.78 -25.83 39.56
CA MET A 1 7.14 -25.31 39.42
C MET A 1 7.24 -24.50 38.14
N SER A 2 7.20 -23.18 38.26
CA SER A 2 7.44 -22.24 37.16
C SER A 2 8.93 -22.19 36.86
N LYS A 3 9.31 -22.30 35.58
CA LYS A 3 10.68 -21.99 35.14
C LYS A 3 10.73 -20.54 34.68
N GLN A 4 11.57 -19.75 35.34
CA GLN A 4 11.97 -18.40 34.94
C GLN A 4 12.95 -18.48 33.78
N ASP A 5 12.75 -17.63 32.77
CA ASP A 5 13.73 -17.38 31.70
C ASP A 5 14.78 -16.34 32.18
N PRO A 6 16.09 -16.61 32.03
CA PRO A 6 17.15 -15.81 32.65
C PRO A 6 17.74 -14.66 31.81
N ASN A 7 17.05 -14.15 30.78
CA ASN A 7 17.63 -13.12 29.89
C ASN A 7 16.73 -11.89 29.68
N LEU A 8 16.57 -11.08 30.73
CA LEU A 8 16.12 -9.70 30.62
C LEU A 8 17.32 -8.77 30.83
N PRO A 9 17.66 -7.87 29.90
CA PRO A 9 18.53 -6.74 30.23
C PRO A 9 17.74 -5.73 31.08
N GLU A 10 18.21 -5.50 32.29
CA GLU A 10 17.68 -4.48 33.20
C GLU A 10 18.12 -3.07 32.75
N GLY A 11 17.16 -2.15 32.72
CA GLY A 11 17.40 -0.71 32.90
C GLY A 11 17.81 0.08 31.66
N THR A 12 16.87 0.85 31.11
CA THR A 12 17.19 2.20 30.63
C THR A 12 16.02 3.11 30.95
N THR A 13 16.35 4.20 31.61
CA THR A 13 15.47 5.23 32.14
C THR A 13 14.68 5.97 31.05
N LEU A 14 13.45 6.36 31.41
CA LEU A 14 12.61 7.27 30.63
C LEU A 14 13.30 8.64 30.47
N THR A 15 13.49 9.07 29.23
CA THR A 15 13.68 10.49 28.90
C THR A 15 12.42 10.98 28.20
N THR A 16 11.69 11.85 28.90
CA THR A 16 10.61 12.67 28.35
C THR A 16 11.25 13.89 27.68
N GLY A 17 11.00 14.10 26.39
CA GLY A 17 11.27 15.38 25.74
C GLY A 17 11.66 15.28 24.27
N GLY A 18 10.76 15.70 23.39
CA GLY A 18 11.09 15.97 22.00
C GLY A 18 9.91 15.83 21.04
N THR A 19 9.04 16.85 20.99
CA THR A 19 8.20 17.13 19.81
C THR A 19 9.13 17.52 18.65
N GLY A 20 9.72 16.50 18.01
CA GLY A 20 10.44 16.63 16.76
C GLY A 20 9.47 16.42 15.61
N SER A 21 8.98 17.50 15.00
CA SER A 21 8.52 17.43 13.62
C SER A 21 9.74 17.07 12.77
N LEU A 22 9.90 15.79 12.47
CA LEU A 22 10.95 15.31 11.59
C LEU A 22 10.53 15.56 10.14
N SER A 23 11.29 16.42 9.48
CA SER A 23 11.19 16.71 8.05
C SER A 23 10.99 15.44 7.21
N THR A 24 9.94 15.47 6.39
CA THR A 24 9.66 14.50 5.34
C THR A 24 10.76 14.53 4.28
N ALA A 25 11.82 13.74 4.48
CA ALA A 25 12.60 13.25 3.35
C ALA A 25 11.67 12.36 2.52
N GLY A 26 11.49 12.72 1.24
CA GLY A 26 10.41 12.24 0.37
C GLY A 26 10.03 10.78 0.57
N THR A 27 8.84 10.52 1.11
CA THR A 27 8.31 9.18 1.29
C THR A 27 8.11 8.55 -0.09
N ARG A 28 8.96 7.57 -0.44
CA ARG A 28 8.90 6.84 -1.71
C ARG A 28 7.90 5.68 -1.70
N GLY A 29 7.01 5.60 -0.71
CA GLY A 29 6.04 4.53 -0.55
C GLY A 29 4.71 5.01 0.00
N ALA A 30 3.77 4.08 0.20
CA ALA A 30 2.44 4.39 0.69
C ALA A 30 2.50 5.19 1.99
N LYS A 31 1.59 6.17 2.12
CA LYS A 31 1.42 6.94 3.35
C LYS A 31 0.65 6.10 4.35
N ILE A 32 0.77 6.41 5.65
CA ILE A 32 -0.02 5.79 6.71
C ILE A 32 -0.74 6.93 7.45
N GLU A 33 -2.05 6.83 7.55
CA GLU A 33 -2.93 7.72 8.33
C GLU A 33 -3.66 6.88 9.39
N GLY A 34 -4.07 7.53 10.49
CA GLY A 34 -4.71 6.88 11.65
C GLY A 34 -3.81 6.77 12.87
N THR A 35 -4.37 6.27 13.97
CA THR A 35 -3.63 5.99 15.21
C THR A 35 -3.35 4.49 15.26
N PRO A 36 -2.11 4.04 15.03
CA PRO A 36 -1.80 2.63 15.12
C PRO A 36 -2.11 2.14 16.54
N GLU A 37 -2.98 1.14 16.68
CA GLU A 37 -3.02 0.39 17.92
C GLU A 37 -1.67 -0.30 18.09
N GLU A 38 -1.04 -0.17 19.27
CA GLU A 38 0.20 -0.90 19.60
C GLU A 38 -0.11 -2.40 19.74
N THR A 39 -0.32 -3.07 18.62
CA THR A 39 -0.53 -4.51 18.55
C THR A 39 0.82 -5.21 18.51
N PRO A 40 0.99 -6.35 19.23
CA PRO A 40 2.16 -7.20 19.06
C PRO A 40 2.18 -7.81 17.65
N GLY A 41 2.86 -7.15 16.73
CA GLY A 41 2.92 -7.54 15.32
C GLY A 41 3.81 -6.57 14.52
N PRO A 42 4.13 -6.88 13.27
CA PRO A 42 5.05 -6.05 12.49
C PRO A 42 4.41 -4.73 12.01
N GLY A 43 3.07 -4.62 12.03
CA GLY A 43 2.31 -3.51 11.45
C GLY A 43 2.23 -2.25 12.32
N PRO A 44 1.74 -1.13 11.76
CA PRO A 44 1.36 -0.95 10.35
C PRO A 44 2.57 -0.60 9.46
N ARG A 45 3.77 -0.45 10.04
CA ARG A 45 4.98 -0.03 9.30
C ARG A 45 5.60 -1.15 8.49
N ILE A 46 5.52 -2.40 8.96
CA ILE A 46 6.01 -3.58 8.26
C ILE A 46 4.85 -4.58 8.25
N MET A 47 4.34 -4.92 7.09
CA MET A 47 3.20 -5.83 7.00
C MET A 47 3.51 -6.95 6.02
N ALA A 48 2.93 -8.12 6.28
CA ALA A 48 2.95 -9.17 5.27
C ALA A 48 2.07 -8.73 4.11
N ALA A 49 2.47 -8.99 2.87
CA ALA A 49 1.64 -8.65 1.71
C ALA A 49 0.25 -9.31 1.81
N SER A 50 0.21 -10.55 2.30
CA SER A 50 -1.01 -11.33 2.51
C SER A 50 -1.97 -10.74 3.54
N THR A 51 -1.54 -9.79 4.39
CA THR A 51 -2.45 -9.09 5.32
C THR A 51 -3.09 -7.87 4.68
N LEU A 52 -2.67 -7.49 3.48
CA LEU A 52 -3.17 -6.33 2.73
C LEU A 52 -3.97 -6.75 1.50
N GLU A 53 -3.64 -7.91 0.94
CA GLU A 53 -4.46 -8.57 -0.08
C GLU A 53 -5.90 -8.74 0.44
N GLY A 54 -6.88 -8.29 -0.34
CA GLY A 54 -8.29 -8.28 0.03
C GLY A 54 -8.78 -7.00 0.69
N ASP A 55 -7.90 -6.06 1.07
CA ASP A 55 -8.30 -4.79 1.66
C ASP A 55 -9.10 -3.94 0.66
N GLU A 56 -10.08 -3.20 1.18
CA GLU A 56 -10.83 -2.26 0.35
C GLU A 56 -9.96 -1.08 -0.06
N VAL A 57 -10.10 -0.65 -1.31
CA VAL A 57 -9.55 0.62 -1.76
C VAL A 57 -10.70 1.60 -1.93
N ARG A 58 -10.62 2.75 -1.26
CA ARG A 58 -11.64 3.81 -1.24
C ARG A 58 -11.06 5.14 -1.70
N ASN A 59 -11.91 6.07 -2.14
CA ASN A 59 -11.50 7.45 -2.34
C ASN A 59 -11.64 8.30 -1.06
N ARG A 60 -11.22 9.57 -1.10
CA ARG A 60 -11.33 10.51 0.02
C ARG A 60 -12.78 10.82 0.42
N GLN A 61 -13.75 10.52 -0.45
CA GLN A 61 -15.19 10.63 -0.18
C GLN A 61 -15.77 9.38 0.48
N GLY A 62 -14.96 8.34 0.71
CA GLY A 62 -15.36 7.07 1.33
C GLY A 62 -16.01 6.07 0.37
N GLU A 63 -16.02 6.34 -0.94
CA GLU A 63 -16.58 5.44 -1.94
C GLU A 63 -15.62 4.29 -2.24
N LYS A 64 -16.12 3.06 -2.24
CA LYS A 64 -15.33 1.86 -2.62
C LYS A 64 -14.98 1.87 -4.10
N LEU A 65 -13.70 1.99 -4.41
CA LEU A 65 -13.16 1.91 -5.76
C LEU A 65 -12.96 0.46 -6.20
N GLY A 66 -12.53 -0.42 -5.28
CA GLY A 66 -12.29 -1.84 -5.55
C GLY A 66 -11.66 -2.57 -4.38
N THR A 67 -10.92 -3.63 -4.69
CA THR A 67 -10.19 -4.46 -3.71
C THR A 67 -8.72 -4.61 -4.14
N LEU A 68 -7.80 -4.61 -3.18
CA LEU A 68 -6.40 -4.94 -3.42
C LEU A 68 -6.27 -6.42 -3.79
N GLU A 69 -5.88 -6.72 -5.02
CA GLU A 69 -5.75 -8.10 -5.51
C GLU A 69 -4.33 -8.63 -5.27
N GLU A 70 -3.30 -7.85 -5.61
CA GLU A 70 -1.90 -8.28 -5.58
C GLU A 70 -0.95 -7.11 -5.26
N ILE A 71 0.22 -7.42 -4.70
CA ILE A 71 1.31 -6.46 -4.48
C ILE A 71 2.52 -6.89 -5.33
N MET A 72 2.91 -6.03 -6.27
CA MET A 72 3.99 -6.34 -7.22
C MET A 72 5.32 -5.81 -6.71
N LEU A 73 6.30 -6.70 -6.62
CA LEU A 73 7.66 -6.42 -6.18
C LEU A 73 8.60 -6.26 -7.39
N ASP A 74 9.41 -5.22 -7.37
CA ASP A 74 10.64 -5.18 -8.15
C ASP A 74 11.73 -5.96 -7.40
N VAL A 75 12.06 -7.14 -7.93
CA VAL A 75 13.08 -8.04 -7.38
C VAL A 75 14.49 -7.43 -7.44
N GLY A 76 14.77 -6.57 -8.43
CA GLY A 76 16.08 -5.96 -8.61
C GLY A 76 16.39 -4.92 -7.52
N SER A 77 15.42 -4.07 -7.19
CA SER A 77 15.57 -3.05 -6.15
C SER A 77 15.07 -3.47 -4.76
N GLY A 78 14.30 -4.56 -4.66
CA GLY A 78 13.65 -4.99 -3.42
C GLY A 78 12.53 -4.05 -2.96
N ARG A 79 11.92 -3.29 -3.89
CA ARG A 79 10.85 -2.32 -3.61
C ARG A 79 9.52 -2.77 -4.18
N ILE A 80 8.43 -2.21 -3.65
CA ILE A 80 7.11 -2.38 -4.25
C ILE A 80 7.04 -1.49 -5.49
N ALA A 81 6.74 -2.09 -6.63
CA ALA A 81 6.56 -1.38 -7.89
C ALA A 81 5.18 -0.72 -7.94
N TYR A 82 4.12 -1.50 -7.68
CA TYR A 82 2.72 -1.06 -7.65
C TYR A 82 1.85 -2.13 -6.99
N ALA A 83 0.64 -1.75 -6.60
CA ALA A 83 -0.41 -2.68 -6.22
C ALA A 83 -1.40 -2.88 -7.38
N VAL A 84 -2.08 -4.01 -7.40
CA VAL A 84 -3.12 -4.32 -8.38
C VAL A 84 -4.48 -4.14 -7.71
N LEU A 85 -5.27 -3.22 -8.25
CA LEU A 85 -6.63 -2.94 -7.83
C LEU A 85 -7.59 -3.66 -8.78
N ALA A 86 -8.41 -4.56 -8.24
CA ALA A 86 -9.53 -5.14 -8.95
C ALA A 86 -10.78 -4.28 -8.76
N THR A 87 -11.38 -3.81 -9.87
CA THR A 87 -12.70 -3.18 -9.84
C THR A 87 -13.70 -4.13 -10.51
N GLY A 88 -14.64 -4.67 -9.73
CA GLY A 88 -15.61 -5.66 -10.21
C GLY A 88 -16.39 -6.26 -9.04
N GLY A 89 -17.70 -6.41 -9.20
CA GLY A 89 -18.63 -6.84 -8.15
C GLY A 89 -19.19 -8.24 -8.39
N PHE A 90 -18.95 -9.13 -7.43
CA PHE A 90 -19.71 -10.34 -7.04
C PHE A 90 -20.15 -11.40 -8.09
N LEU A 91 -19.95 -11.21 -9.39
CA LEU A 91 -20.44 -12.13 -10.44
C LEU A 91 -19.41 -12.50 -11.52
N GLY A 92 -18.12 -12.26 -11.29
CA GLY A 92 -17.02 -12.92 -12.01
C GLY A 92 -16.92 -12.67 -13.52
N ILE A 93 -17.63 -11.69 -14.07
CA ILE A 93 -17.58 -11.31 -15.49
C ILE A 93 -17.12 -9.85 -15.58
N GLY A 94 -15.92 -9.63 -16.14
CA GLY A 94 -15.44 -8.31 -16.49
C GLY A 94 -14.58 -7.60 -15.44
N ASP A 95 -13.89 -8.34 -14.56
CA ASP A 95 -12.93 -7.73 -13.62
C ASP A 95 -11.83 -7.00 -14.40
N LYS A 96 -11.83 -5.67 -14.28
CA LYS A 96 -10.78 -4.82 -14.83
C LYS A 96 -9.76 -4.56 -13.72
N LEU A 97 -8.50 -4.89 -14.00
CA LEU A 97 -7.39 -4.65 -13.09
C LEU A 97 -6.72 -3.31 -13.41
N PHE A 98 -6.29 -2.63 -12.36
CA PHE A 98 -5.54 -1.37 -12.46
C PHE A 98 -4.27 -1.49 -11.65
N ALA A 99 -3.14 -1.11 -12.26
CA ALA A 99 -1.91 -0.96 -11.52
C ALA A 99 -1.92 0.42 -10.84
N ILE A 100 -1.73 0.43 -9.52
CA ILE A 100 -1.73 1.63 -8.70
C ILE A 100 -0.33 1.80 -8.10
N PRO A 101 0.40 2.88 -8.44
CA PRO A 101 1.71 3.13 -7.84
C PRO A 101 1.61 3.14 -6.32
N TRP A 102 2.53 2.43 -5.65
CA TRP A 102 2.53 2.32 -4.19
C TRP A 102 2.47 3.69 -3.46
N PRO A 103 3.17 4.75 -3.91
CA PRO A 103 3.09 6.08 -3.27
C PRO A 103 1.75 6.80 -3.43
N ALA A 104 0.87 6.35 -4.34
CA ALA A 104 -0.46 6.92 -4.53
C ALA A 104 -1.46 6.41 -3.48
N LEU A 105 -1.12 5.34 -2.76
CA LEU A 105 -1.94 4.73 -1.73
C LEU A 105 -1.63 5.32 -0.35
N THR A 106 -2.66 5.40 0.48
CA THR A 106 -2.54 5.71 1.91
C THR A 106 -3.22 4.60 2.69
N LEU A 107 -2.50 3.91 3.56
CA LEU A 107 -3.09 2.97 4.50
C LEU A 107 -3.81 3.76 5.60
N ASP A 108 -5.12 3.54 5.73
CA ASP A 108 -5.94 4.03 6.83
C ASP A 108 -6.08 2.89 7.85
N THR A 109 -5.35 3.02 8.97
CA THR A 109 -5.34 1.97 10.01
C THR A 109 -6.60 1.96 10.87
N ASP A 110 -7.33 3.08 10.92
CA ASP A 110 -8.54 3.18 11.74
C ASP A 110 -9.71 2.47 11.06
N ASN A 111 -9.72 2.47 9.71
CA ASN A 111 -10.76 1.85 8.88
C ASN A 111 -10.32 0.57 8.16
N GLU A 112 -9.10 0.09 8.41
CA GLU A 112 -8.51 -1.11 7.80
C GLU A 112 -8.67 -1.13 6.26
N CYS A 113 -8.28 -0.03 5.60
CA CYS A 113 -8.43 0.11 4.16
C CYS A 113 -7.32 0.97 3.53
N PHE A 114 -7.24 0.97 2.20
CA PHE A 114 -6.41 1.90 1.47
C PHE A 114 -7.23 3.05 0.88
N ILE A 115 -6.68 4.26 0.96
CA ILE A 115 -7.21 5.45 0.31
C ILE A 115 -6.39 5.74 -0.95
N LEU A 116 -7.10 5.89 -2.07
CA LEU A 116 -6.58 6.36 -3.35
C LEU A 116 -7.28 7.68 -3.71
N ASP A 117 -6.53 8.75 -3.85
CA ASP A 117 -7.06 10.10 -4.13
C ASP A 117 -7.43 10.30 -5.60
N VAL A 118 -8.43 9.53 -6.06
CA VAL A 118 -8.94 9.54 -7.43
C VAL A 118 -10.46 9.29 -7.41
N ASP A 119 -11.21 10.07 -8.19
CA ASP A 119 -12.65 9.87 -8.35
C ASP A 119 -12.96 8.58 -9.12
N ARG A 120 -14.11 7.96 -8.80
CA ARG A 120 -14.52 6.70 -9.42
C ARG A 120 -14.58 6.78 -10.95
N GLU A 121 -15.12 7.87 -11.52
CA GLU A 121 -15.21 8.00 -12.97
C GLU A 121 -13.81 8.08 -13.63
N ARG A 122 -12.86 8.75 -12.99
CA ARG A 122 -11.48 8.83 -13.48
C ARG A 122 -10.81 7.45 -13.45
N LEU A 123 -11.08 6.64 -12.42
CA LEU A 123 -10.57 5.27 -12.36
C LEU A 123 -11.19 4.38 -13.44
N GLN A 124 -12.51 4.46 -13.68
CA GLN A 124 -13.17 3.68 -14.73
C GLN A 124 -12.58 3.92 -16.13
N ASN A 125 -12.21 5.18 -16.40
CA ASN A 125 -11.59 5.62 -17.65
C ASN A 125 -10.07 5.38 -17.70
N ALA A 126 -9.45 4.96 -16.61
CA ALA A 126 -8.01 4.69 -16.59
C ALA A 126 -7.66 3.46 -17.47
N PRO A 127 -6.44 3.40 -18.02
CA PRO A 127 -5.92 2.19 -18.63
C PRO A 127 -5.90 1.07 -17.58
N GLY A 128 -6.50 -0.06 -17.92
CA GLY A 128 -6.48 -1.27 -17.10
C GLY A 128 -6.14 -2.47 -17.96
N PHE A 129 -5.98 -3.62 -17.31
CA PHE A 129 -5.68 -4.89 -17.98
C PHE A 129 -6.60 -6.00 -17.47
N ASP A 130 -6.68 -7.08 -18.24
CA ASP A 130 -7.47 -8.26 -17.90
C ASP A 130 -6.63 -9.18 -17.02
N LYS A 131 -7.24 -9.79 -16.01
CA LYS A 131 -6.58 -10.75 -15.10
C LYS A 131 -5.98 -11.97 -15.79
N ASN A 132 -6.43 -12.31 -17.00
CA ASN A 132 -5.90 -13.41 -17.80
C ASN A 132 -4.83 -12.94 -18.81
N HIS A 133 -4.67 -11.63 -18.99
CA HIS A 133 -3.72 -11.03 -19.93
C HIS A 133 -2.92 -9.93 -19.24
N TRP A 134 -2.04 -10.36 -18.34
CA TRP A 134 -1.11 -9.46 -17.68
C TRP A 134 -0.14 -8.87 -18.71
N PRO A 135 0.11 -7.56 -18.68
CA PRO A 135 1.17 -6.94 -19.48
C PRO A 135 2.51 -7.63 -19.20
N ALA A 136 3.49 -7.47 -20.09
CA ALA A 136 4.87 -7.76 -19.74
C ALA A 136 5.31 -6.75 -18.65
N MET A 137 5.02 -7.05 -17.38
CA MET A 137 5.13 -6.15 -16.24
C MET A 137 6.55 -5.65 -15.96
N ALA A 138 7.55 -6.29 -16.57
CA ALA A 138 8.95 -5.88 -16.55
C ALA A 138 9.33 -4.84 -17.63
N ASP A 139 8.38 -4.43 -18.49
CA ASP A 139 8.62 -3.37 -19.47
C ASP A 139 8.61 -1.99 -18.79
N GLU A 140 9.79 -1.41 -18.65
CA GLU A 140 10.00 -0.06 -18.08
C GLU A 140 9.15 1.02 -18.78
N ARG A 141 8.79 0.85 -20.05
CA ARG A 141 7.94 1.80 -20.78
C ARG A 141 6.52 1.82 -20.23
N TRP A 142 5.96 0.64 -19.95
CA TRP A 142 4.62 0.52 -19.37
C TRP A 142 4.59 1.12 -17.95
N ALA A 143 5.61 0.84 -17.14
CA ALA A 143 5.74 1.42 -15.80
C ALA A 143 5.85 2.97 -15.85
N SER A 144 6.63 3.50 -16.79
CA SER A 144 6.79 4.94 -16.99
C SER A 144 5.47 5.63 -17.39
N GLU A 145 4.65 5.00 -18.22
CA GLU A 145 3.34 5.52 -18.61
C GLU A 145 2.35 5.52 -17.45
N LEU A 146 2.39 4.48 -16.60
CA LEU A 146 1.58 4.38 -15.39
C LEU A 146 1.88 5.51 -14.40
N HIS A 147 3.16 5.70 -14.07
CA HIS A 147 3.62 6.76 -13.17
C HIS A 147 3.20 8.15 -13.67
N ARG A 148 3.31 8.39 -14.98
CA ARG A 148 2.85 9.64 -15.61
C ARG A 148 1.34 9.86 -15.48
N TYR A 149 0.53 8.81 -15.62
CA TYR A 149 -0.93 8.92 -15.48
C TYR A 149 -1.35 9.30 -14.05
N TYR A 150 -0.66 8.76 -13.05
CA TYR A 150 -0.92 9.02 -11.64
C TYR A 150 -0.13 10.20 -11.06
N GLY A 151 0.77 10.81 -11.83
CA GLY A 151 1.58 11.95 -11.38
C GLY A 151 2.54 11.61 -10.24
N THR A 152 3.03 10.36 -10.19
CA THR A 152 3.99 9.90 -9.17
C THR A 152 5.38 9.72 -9.75
N ASP A 153 6.41 9.98 -8.94
CA ASP A 153 7.79 9.70 -9.33
C ASP A 153 8.02 8.18 -9.40
N PRO A 154 8.82 7.70 -10.38
CA PRO A 154 9.15 6.29 -10.47
C PRO A 154 9.92 5.79 -9.25
N TYR A 155 9.63 4.58 -8.80
CA TYR A 155 10.26 4.00 -7.61
C TYR A 155 11.77 3.69 -7.80
N TRP A 156 12.27 3.70 -9.04
CA TRP A 156 13.67 3.48 -9.41
C TRP A 156 14.51 4.77 -9.54
N SER A 157 13.92 5.93 -9.26
CA SER A 157 14.64 7.22 -9.21
C SER A 157 15.39 7.43 -7.89
#